data_AF-K1RRK8-F1
#
_entry.id   AF-K1RRK8-F1
#
_cell.length_a   1.000
_cell.length_b   1.000
_cell.length_c   1.000
_cell.angle_alpha   90.00
_cell.angle_beta   90.00
_cell.angle_gamma   90.00
#
_symmetry.space_group_name_H-M   'P 1'
#
loop_
_entity.id
_entity.type
_entity.pdbx_description
1 polymer ?
#
loop_
_entity_poly.entity_id
_entity_poly.type
_entity_poly.pdbx_seq_one_letter_code
_entity_poly.pdbx_strand_id
1 'polypeptide(L)' 'PEMMRVASGCRFYNCTHTHEPGCAVVKAVRSGEIALARYESYLKMLDEDDKYRK' A
#
# COMPACT_ATOMS: atom_id res chain seq x y z
N PRO A 1 9.76 -5.72 2.63
CA PRO A 1 9.77 -7.15 2.21
C PRO A 1 8.38 -7.82 2.21
N GLU A 2 7.49 -7.56 3.19
CA GLU A 2 6.12 -8.11 3.13
C GLU A 2 5.23 -7.41 2.09
N MET A 3 5.18 -6.07 2.06
CA MET A 3 4.39 -5.34 1.05
C MET A 3 4.80 -5.66 -0.39
N MET A 4 6.11 -5.74 -0.67
CA MET A 4 6.63 -6.04 -2.00
C MET A 4 6.26 -7.46 -2.48
N ARG A 5 6.10 -8.43 -1.55
CA ARG A 5 5.63 -9.78 -1.88
C ARG A 5 4.17 -9.79 -2.32
N VAL A 6 3.34 -8.94 -1.72
CA VAL A 6 1.91 -8.84 -2.08
C VAL A 6 1.68 -7.86 -3.23
N ALA A 7 2.54 -6.86 -3.40
CA ALA A 7 2.44 -5.86 -4.46
C ALA A 7 2.47 -6.50 -5.86
N SER A 8 3.16 -7.64 -6.02
CA SER A 8 3.14 -8.44 -7.25
C SER A 8 1.75 -8.97 -7.63
N GLY A 9 0.83 -9.08 -6.66
CA GLY A 9 -0.55 -9.50 -6.87
C GLY A 9 -1.53 -8.36 -7.15
N CYS A 10 -1.06 -7.12 -7.23
CA CYS A 10 -1.94 -5.99 -7.52
C CYS A 10 -2.53 -6.09 -8.93
N ARG A 11 -3.81 -5.73 -9.03
CA ARG A 11 -4.52 -5.69 -10.32
C ARG A 11 -3.91 -4.66 -11.29
N PHE A 12 -3.38 -3.56 -10.76
CA PHE A 12 -2.81 -2.46 -11.53
C PHE A 12 -1.29 -2.39 -11.35
N TYR A 13 -0.59 -2.08 -12.44
CA TYR A 13 0.87 -1.93 -12.43
C TYR A 13 1.32 -0.61 -11.78
N ASN A 14 0.47 0.42 -11.84
CA ASN A 14 0.67 1.74 -11.24
C ASN A 14 -0.07 1.87 -9.91
N CYS A 15 -0.28 0.75 -9.21
CA CYS A 15 -1.01 0.73 -7.96
C CYS A 15 -0.26 1.56 -6.91
N THR A 16 -0.87 2.65 -6.44
CA THR A 16 -0.39 3.47 -5.32
C THR A 16 -0.65 2.79 -3.97
N HIS A 17 -1.36 1.66 -3.99
CA HIS A 17 -1.73 0.86 -2.84
C HIS A 17 -2.59 1.60 -1.80
N THR A 18 -3.21 2.72 -2.15
CA THR A 18 -3.92 3.59 -1.21
C THR A 18 -5.44 3.35 -1.19
N HIS A 19 -6.09 3.46 -2.35
CA HIS A 19 -7.56 3.39 -2.48
C HIS A 19 -8.04 2.58 -3.69
N GLU A 20 -7.14 1.91 -4.40
CA GLU A 20 -7.50 1.23 -5.64
C GLU A 20 -8.21 -0.12 -5.40
N PRO A 21 -9.31 -0.39 -6.14
CA PRO A 21 -10.04 -1.65 -6.04
C PRO A 21 -9.20 -2.79 -6.63
N GLY A 22 -8.93 -3.83 -5.82
CA GLY A 22 -8.09 -4.97 -6.25
C GLY A 22 -6.60 -4.81 -5.94
N CYS A 23 -6.24 -3.87 -5.06
CA CYS A 23 -4.90 -3.83 -4.47
C CYS A 23 -4.69 -5.03 -3.55
N ALA A 24 -3.70 -5.86 -3.87
CA ALA A 24 -3.36 -7.03 -3.07
C ALA A 24 -2.76 -6.64 -1.70
N VAL A 25 -2.07 -5.50 -1.61
CA VAL A 25 -1.57 -4.96 -0.33
C VAL A 25 -2.74 -4.62 0.61
N VAL A 26 -3.75 -3.90 0.15
CA VAL A 26 -4.94 -3.57 0.96
C VAL A 26 -5.68 -4.84 1.38
N LYS A 27 -5.73 -5.85 0.49
CA LYS A 27 -6.33 -7.15 0.81
C LYS A 27 -5.56 -7.87 1.92
N ALA A 28 -4.23 -7.90 1.85
CA ALA A 28 -3.36 -8.46 2.88
C ALA A 28 -3.44 -7.70 4.22
N VAL A 29 -3.61 -6.38 4.18
CA VAL A 29 -3.87 -5.59 5.39
C VAL A 29 -5.21 -5.98 6.01
N ARG A 30 -6.25 -6.15 5.18
CA ARG A 30 -7.58 -6.57 5.64
C ARG A 30 -7.62 -8.01 6.13
N SER A 31 -6.81 -8.91 5.57
CA SER A 31 -6.68 -10.30 6.04
C SER A 31 -5.81 -10.44 7.29
N GLY A 32 -5.10 -9.38 7.70
CA GLY A 32 -4.17 -9.39 8.83
C GLY A 32 -2.77 -9.93 8.50
N GLU A 33 -2.46 -10.20 7.23
CA GLU A 33 -1.12 -10.58 6.76
C GLU A 33 -0.12 -9.41 6.88
N ILE A 34 -0.61 -8.19 6.70
CA ILE A 34 0.17 -6.96 6.94
C ILE A 34 -0.46 -6.22 8.11
N ALA A 35 0.36 -5.87 9.10
CA ALA A 35 -0.09 -5.05 10.22
C ALA A 35 -0.58 -3.69 9.73
N LEU A 36 -1.78 -3.29 10.14
CA LEU A 36 -2.38 -2.00 9.78
C LEU A 36 -1.43 -0.83 10.08
N ALA A 37 -0.75 -0.86 11.23
CA ALA A 37 0.24 0.16 11.60
C ALA A 37 1.37 0.32 10.56
N ARG A 38 1.84 -0.78 9.94
CA ARG A 38 2.86 -0.73 8.87
C ARG A 38 2.30 -0.05 7.62
N TYR A 39 1.04 -0.36 7.29
CA TYR A 39 0.34 0.25 6.17
C TYR A 39 0.07 1.74 6.38
N GLU A 40 -0.35 2.14 7.57
CA GLU A 40 -0.55 3.55 7.93
C GLU A 40 0.75 4.36 7.90
N SER A 41 1.87 3.79 8.38
CA SER A 41 3.18 4.44 8.23
C SER A 41 3.56 4.64 6.76
N TYR A 42 3.31 3.64 5.91
CA TYR A 42 3.56 3.75 4.47
C TYR A 42 2.68 4.84 3.83
N LEU A 43 1.39 4.89 4.16
CA LEU A 43 0.49 5.93 3.66
C LEU A 43 0.94 7.33 4.08
N LYS A 44 1.36 7.50 5.34
CA LYS A 44 1.90 8.78 5.82
C LYS A 44 3.14 9.21 5.04
N MET A 45 4.09 8.30 4.83
CA MET A 45 5.29 8.59 4.04
C MET A 45 4.94 8.96 2.59
N LEU A 46 3.94 8.30 2.01
CA LEU A 46 3.49 8.57 0.64
C LEU A 46 2.80 9.94 0.52
N ASP A 47 1.96 10.29 1.50
CA ASP A 47 1.30 11.60 1.60
C ASP A 47 2.31 12.73 1.83
N GLU A 48 3.35 12.49 2.64
CA GLU A 48 4.46 13.43 2.80
C GLU A 48 5.26 13.62 1.50
N ASP A 49 5.58 12.54 0.76
CA ASP A 49 6.29 12.64 -0.52
C ASP A 49 5.50 13.47 -1.56
N ASP A 50 4.17 13.34 -1.61
CA ASP A 50 3.30 14.19 -2.44
C ASP A 50 3.37 15.66 -2.02
N LYS A 51 3.40 15.91 -0.70
CA LYS A 51 3.52 17.25 -0.13
C LYS A 51 4.84 17.95 -0.48
N TYR A 52 5.95 17.21 -0.49
CA TYR A 52 7.29 17.76 -0.78
C TYR A 52 7.59 17.87 -2.28
N ARG A 53 6.79 17.24 -3.15
CA ARG A 53 6.89 17.37 -4.60
C ARG A 53 6.22 18.63 -5.19
N LYS A 54 5.49 19.39 -4.38
CA LYS A 54 4.82 20.63 -4.80
C LYS A 54 5.69 21.88 -4.66
#